data_AF-A0A1X7IAS7-F1
#
_entry.id   AF-A0A1X7IAS7-F1
#
_cell.length_a   1.000
_cell.length_b   1.000
_cell.length_c   1.000
_cell.angle_alpha   90.00
_cell.angle_beta   90.00
_cell.angle_gamma   90.00
#
_symmetry.space_group_name_H-M   'P 1'
#
loop_
_entity.id
_entity.type
_entity.pdbx_description
1 polymer ?
#
loop_
_entity_poly.entity_id
_entity_poly.type
_entity_poly.pdbx_seq_one_letter_code
_entity_poly.pdbx_strand_id
1 'polypeptide(L)'
;MKKIIWLILISSSCVFSRMDDSIDLGEKYRYIQDYPQVIIYYKTPEYQGGGVNIVPPVVLAYDFNDNYIIAKSQVDDPYSKKVKPNQYWVIDKSKNGDTVEPMDSLTFFNRLKELNLDLDFTGKE
;
A
#
# COMPACT_ATOMS: atom_id res chain seq x y z
N MET A 1 43.05 -47.95 17.31
CA MET A 1 42.78 -46.49 17.14
C MET A 1 41.78 -46.32 16.00
N LYS A 2 40.49 -46.13 16.30
CA LYS A 2 39.44 -45.86 15.30
C LYS A 2 38.94 -44.43 15.51
N LYS A 3 39.25 -43.55 14.57
CA LYS A 3 38.74 -42.17 14.54
C LYS A 3 37.33 -42.21 13.94
N ILE A 4 36.31 -41.99 14.74
CA ILE A 4 34.93 -41.78 14.27
C ILE A 4 34.83 -40.29 13.92
N ILE A 5 34.79 -40.00 12.63
CA ILE A 5 34.56 -38.66 12.10
C ILE A 5 33.04 -38.45 12.08
N TRP A 6 32.53 -37.65 13.02
CA TRP A 6 31.14 -37.20 13.02
C TRP A 6 30.99 -36.12 11.94
N LEU A 7 30.35 -36.49 10.84
CA LEU A 7 29.99 -35.60 9.75
C LEU A 7 28.80 -34.73 10.21
N ILE A 8 29.07 -33.49 10.62
CA ILE A 8 28.03 -32.50 10.94
C ILE A 8 27.44 -32.01 9.61
N LEU A 9 26.29 -32.55 9.23
CA LEU A 9 25.45 -32.04 8.15
C LEU A 9 24.82 -30.72 8.61
N ILE A 10 25.46 -29.59 8.28
CA ILE A 10 24.86 -28.27 8.40
C ILE A 10 23.84 -28.16 7.27
N SER A 11 22.60 -28.55 7.55
CA SER A 11 21.46 -28.23 6.69
C SER A 11 21.23 -26.73 6.75
N SER A 12 21.89 -26.00 5.85
CA SER A 12 21.64 -24.58 5.57
C SER A 12 20.29 -24.47 4.88
N SER A 13 19.22 -24.50 5.67
CA SER A 13 17.91 -24.04 5.23
C SER A 13 18.05 -22.56 4.87
N CYS A 14 17.95 -22.24 3.58
CA CYS A 14 17.76 -20.88 3.11
C CYS A 14 16.51 -20.33 3.79
N VAL A 15 16.69 -19.56 4.86
CA VAL A 15 15.62 -18.74 5.42
C VAL A 15 15.38 -17.65 4.38
N PHE A 16 14.41 -17.89 3.50
CA PHE A 16 13.92 -16.88 2.58
C PHE A 16 13.10 -15.88 3.40
N SER A 17 13.81 -14.96 4.04
CA SER A 17 13.20 -13.82 4.72
C SER A 17 12.74 -12.86 3.62
N ARG A 18 11.46 -12.91 3.23
CA ARG A 18 10.87 -11.78 2.52
C ARG A 18 10.90 -10.61 3.49
N MET A 19 11.77 -9.63 3.23
CA MET A 19 11.61 -8.32 3.85
C MET A 19 10.28 -7.79 3.33
N ASP A 20 9.32 -7.66 4.23
CA ASP A 20 8.10 -6.91 3.99
C ASP A 20 8.51 -5.45 3.81
N ASP A 21 8.48 -4.98 2.56
CA ASP A 21 8.83 -3.62 2.16
C ASP A 21 7.62 -2.67 2.20
N SER A 22 6.51 -3.13 2.78
CA SER A 22 5.32 -2.29 2.92
C SER A 22 5.52 -1.15 3.92
N ILE A 23 4.99 0.01 3.57
CA ILE A 23 4.99 1.19 4.42
C ILE A 23 3.72 1.19 5.27
N ASP A 24 3.89 1.25 6.59
CA ASP A 24 2.78 1.41 7.53
C ASP A 24 2.19 2.83 7.40
N LEU A 25 0.90 2.90 7.08
CA LEU A 25 0.16 4.16 6.98
C LEU A 25 -0.66 4.41 8.25
N GLY A 26 -0.62 3.55 9.26
CA GLY A 26 -1.41 3.60 10.49
C GLY A 26 -2.83 3.03 10.34
N GLU A 27 -3.49 2.75 11.47
CA GLU A 27 -4.89 2.26 11.52
C GLU A 27 -5.17 1.06 10.59
N LYS A 28 -4.20 0.15 10.51
CA LYS A 28 -4.22 -1.07 9.68
C LYS A 28 -4.19 -0.84 8.16
N TYR A 29 -3.80 0.36 7.73
CA TYR A 29 -3.52 0.64 6.33
C TYR A 29 -2.04 0.47 6.03
N ARG A 30 -1.71 -0.12 4.88
CA ARG A 30 -0.32 -0.21 4.39
C ARG A 30 -0.24 0.10 2.91
N TYR A 31 0.83 0.76 2.50
CA TYR A 31 1.22 0.88 1.10
C TYR A 31 2.16 -0.27 0.74
N ILE A 32 1.84 -1.02 -0.31
CA ILE A 32 2.67 -2.09 -0.84
C ILE A 32 3.54 -1.51 -1.96
N GLN A 33 4.87 -1.56 -1.80
CA GLN A 33 5.82 -1.02 -2.77
C GLN A 33 6.02 -1.95 -3.97
N ASP A 34 6.00 -3.25 -3.72
CA ASP A 34 6.06 -4.29 -4.74
C ASP A 34 4.86 -4.21 -5.71
N TYR A 35 5.12 -4.52 -6.98
CA TYR A 35 4.04 -4.58 -7.97
C TYR A 35 3.05 -5.71 -7.64
N PRO A 36 1.74 -5.43 -7.61
CA PRO A 36 1.13 -4.15 -7.97
C PRO A 36 1.09 -3.16 -6.80
N GLN A 37 1.56 -1.92 -7.03
CA GLN A 37 1.61 -0.85 -6.03
C GLN A 37 0.20 -0.44 -5.60
N VAL A 38 -0.15 -0.72 -4.34
CA VAL A 38 -1.52 -0.58 -3.80
C VAL A 38 -1.53 -0.04 -2.37
N ILE A 39 -2.67 0.52 -1.97
CA ILE A 39 -2.98 0.75 -0.56
C ILE A 39 -3.99 -0.30 -0.13
N ILE A 40 -3.65 -1.06 0.91
CA ILE A 40 -4.48 -2.11 1.49
C ILE A 40 -4.93 -1.76 2.90
N TYR A 41 -6.00 -2.44 3.33
CA TYR A 41 -6.42 -2.51 4.72
C TYR A 41 -6.45 -3.97 5.18
N TYR A 42 -5.82 -4.28 6.33
CA TYR A 42 -5.85 -5.63 6.91
C TYR A 42 -6.79 -5.69 8.11
N LYS A 43 -7.50 -6.82 8.26
CA LYS A 43 -8.51 -7.01 9.33
C LYS A 43 -7.96 -7.68 10.59
N THR A 44 -6.83 -8.36 10.46
CA THR A 44 -6.17 -9.09 11.55
C THR A 44 -5.62 -8.12 12.61
N PRO A 45 -5.39 -8.58 13.85
CA PRO A 45 -4.75 -7.76 14.87
C PRO A 45 -3.34 -7.30 14.47
N GLU A 46 -2.63 -8.14 13.72
CA GLU A 46 -1.28 -7.90 13.22
C GLU A 46 -1.23 -8.10 11.71
N TYR A 47 -0.35 -7.39 11.02
CA TYR A 47 -0.17 -7.55 9.58
C TYR A 47 0.46 -8.91 9.26
N GLN A 48 -0.16 -9.66 8.33
CA GLN A 48 0.29 -11.00 7.93
C GLN A 48 0.68 -11.07 6.45
N GLY A 49 1.10 -9.96 5.84
CA GLY A 49 1.53 -9.92 4.44
C GLY A 49 0.41 -9.73 3.41
N GLY A 50 -0.80 -9.31 3.83
CA GLY A 50 -1.90 -9.07 2.90
C GLY A 50 -3.09 -8.32 3.50
N GLY A 51 -4.03 -7.92 2.64
CA GLY A 51 -5.23 -7.18 3.02
C GLY A 51 -6.19 -7.01 1.85
N VAL A 52 -7.24 -6.21 2.07
CA VAL A 52 -8.20 -5.80 1.03
C VAL A 52 -7.66 -4.54 0.36
N ASN A 53 -7.66 -4.51 -0.97
CA ASN A 53 -7.27 -3.30 -1.72
C ASN A 53 -8.30 -2.20 -1.49
N ILE A 54 -7.85 -1.08 -0.94
CA ILE A 54 -8.65 0.13 -0.75
C ILE A 54 -8.43 1.07 -1.92
N VAL A 55 -7.17 1.25 -2.32
CA VAL A 55 -6.83 1.93 -3.56
C VAL A 55 -6.31 0.87 -4.54
N PRO A 56 -6.99 0.66 -5.68
CA PRO A 56 -6.55 -0.30 -6.67
C PRO A 56 -5.22 0.15 -7.28
N PRO A 57 -4.45 -0.80 -7.83
CA PRO A 57 -3.24 -0.45 -8.55
C PRO A 57 -3.56 0.35 -9.81
N VAL A 58 -2.71 1.28 -10.26
CA VAL A 58 -1.33 1.58 -9.81
C VAL A 58 -1.33 2.88 -9.00
N VAL A 59 -0.96 2.83 -7.72
CA VAL A 59 -0.78 4.03 -6.88
C VAL A 59 0.50 4.75 -7.30
N LEU A 60 0.35 5.99 -7.76
CA LEU A 60 1.44 6.83 -8.28
C LEU A 60 2.03 7.75 -7.22
N ALA A 61 1.20 8.20 -6.28
CA ALA A 61 1.61 9.08 -5.18
C ALA A 61 0.59 8.95 -4.05
N TYR A 62 1.03 9.16 -2.82
CA TYR A 62 0.17 9.19 -1.65
C TYR A 62 0.79 10.04 -0.54
N ASP A 63 -0.06 10.51 0.36
CA ASP A 63 0.33 11.18 1.60
C ASP A 63 -0.69 10.88 2.69
N PHE A 64 -0.31 11.00 3.96
CA PHE A 64 -1.17 10.61 5.07
C PHE A 64 -0.84 11.34 6.37
N ASN A 65 -1.86 11.48 7.21
CA ASN A 65 -1.74 11.89 8.61
C ASN A 65 -2.49 10.89 9.50
N ASP A 66 -2.67 11.19 10.78
CA ASP A 66 -3.31 10.28 11.73
C ASP A 66 -4.74 9.88 11.35
N ASN A 67 -5.47 10.73 10.62
CA ASN A 67 -6.89 10.55 10.32
C ASN A 67 -7.18 10.15 8.86
N TYR A 68 -6.34 10.61 7.93
CA TYR A 68 -6.62 10.48 6.49
C TYR A 68 -5.41 9.98 5.71
N ILE A 69 -5.71 9.30 4.59
CA ILE A 69 -4.75 9.00 3.54
C ILE A 69 -5.30 9.62 2.25
N ILE A 70 -4.46 10.33 1.51
CA ILE A 70 -4.75 10.74 0.15
C ILE A 70 -3.95 9.89 -0.81
N ALA A 71 -4.52 9.55 -1.96
CA ALA A 71 -3.80 8.80 -2.98
C ALA A 71 -4.15 9.32 -4.37
N LYS A 72 -3.18 9.18 -5.28
CA LYS A 72 -3.34 9.35 -6.71
C LYS A 72 -3.00 8.02 -7.34
N SER A 73 -3.91 7.51 -8.16
CA SER A 73 -3.69 6.27 -8.90
C SER A 73 -4.00 6.44 -10.38
N GLN A 74 -3.56 5.47 -11.16
CA GLN A 74 -3.94 5.32 -12.55
C GLN A 74 -4.39 3.90 -12.78
N VAL A 75 -5.56 3.75 -13.43
CA VAL A 75 -6.03 2.44 -13.87
C VAL A 75 -5.12 1.99 -15.00
N ASP A 76 -4.27 1.00 -14.72
CA ASP A 76 -3.52 0.33 -15.76
C ASP A 76 -4.46 -0.59 -16.54
N ASP A 77 -4.52 -0.40 -17.85
CA ASP A 77 -5.29 -1.23 -18.76
C ASP A 77 -4.31 -1.96 -19.67
N PRO A 78 -3.92 -3.20 -19.33
CA PRO A 78 -2.88 -3.91 -20.06
C PRO A 78 -3.26 -4.20 -21.52
N TYR A 79 -4.54 -4.03 -21.88
CA TYR A 79 -5.06 -4.26 -23.24
C TYR A 79 -5.27 -2.97 -24.02
N SER A 80 -5.28 -1.81 -23.37
CA SER A 80 -5.47 -0.50 -23.99
C SER A 80 -4.18 0.31 -23.93
N LYS A 81 -3.60 0.61 -25.10
CA LYS A 81 -2.48 1.57 -25.22
C LYS A 81 -2.84 3.03 -24.86
N LYS A 82 -4.06 3.29 -24.39
CA LYS A 82 -4.50 4.62 -23.96
C LYS A 82 -4.28 4.78 -22.47
N VAL A 83 -3.45 5.76 -22.13
CA VAL A 83 -3.29 6.28 -20.77
C VAL A 83 -4.65 6.74 -20.25
N LYS A 84 -5.16 6.11 -19.20
CA LYS A 84 -6.40 6.53 -18.54
C LYS A 84 -6.13 7.74 -17.63
N PRO A 85 -7.14 8.61 -17.44
CA PRO A 85 -6.98 9.75 -16.53
C PRO A 85 -6.65 9.27 -15.12
N ASN A 86 -5.88 10.09 -14.40
CA ASN A 86 -5.60 9.84 -12.99
C ASN A 86 -6.88 9.87 -12.17
N GLN A 87 -6.93 9.02 -11.16
CA GLN A 87 -7.98 8.97 -10.15
C GLN A 87 -7.39 9.39 -8.81
N TYR A 88 -8.22 10.04 -8.00
CA TYR A 88 -7.82 10.55 -6.70
C TYR A 88 -8.69 9.93 -5.61
N TRP A 89 -8.11 9.79 -4.42
CA TRP A 89 -8.72 9.07 -3.31
C TRP A 89 -8.51 9.85 -2.03
N VAL A 90 -9.53 9.91 -1.19
CA VAL A 90 -9.46 10.42 0.18
C VAL A 90 -10.04 9.34 1.08
N ILE A 91 -9.18 8.70 1.87
CA ILE A 91 -9.53 7.60 2.76
C ILE A 91 -9.60 8.15 4.19
N ASP A 92 -10.75 7.96 4.84
CA ASP A 92 -10.95 8.23 6.26
C ASP A 92 -10.65 6.95 7.07
N LYS A 93 -9.59 6.99 7.87
CA LYS A 93 -9.12 5.82 8.63
C LYS A 93 -10.13 5.35 9.68
N SER A 94 -11.01 6.23 10.18
CA SER A 94 -12.07 5.86 11.13
C SER A 94 -13.09 4.88 10.55
N LYS A 95 -13.11 4.74 9.22
CA LYS A 95 -14.01 3.85 8.47
C LYS A 95 -13.49 2.42 8.32
N ASN A 96 -12.34 2.08 8.91
CA ASN A 96 -11.89 0.68 9.06
C ASN A 96 -11.93 -0.15 7.77
N GLY A 97 -11.45 0.42 6.67
CA GLY A 97 -11.38 -0.26 5.37
C GLY A 97 -12.67 -0.29 4.57
N ASP A 98 -13.64 0.59 4.85
CA ASP A 98 -14.78 0.81 3.97
C ASP A 98 -14.33 1.13 2.54
N THR A 99 -15.16 0.73 1.57
CA THR A 99 -14.92 1.04 0.15
C THR A 99 -14.97 2.55 -0.07
N VAL A 100 -13.97 3.07 -0.76
CA VAL A 100 -13.88 4.47 -1.17
C VAL A 100 -14.00 4.51 -2.69
N GLU A 101 -14.73 5.48 -3.21
CA GLU A 101 -14.85 5.68 -4.66
C GLU A 101 -13.77 6.65 -5.15
N PRO A 102 -13.21 6.44 -6.36
CA PRO A 102 -12.30 7.40 -6.96
C PRO A 102 -13.03 8.69 -7.34
N MET A 103 -12.32 9.80 -7.28
CA MET A 103 -12.83 11.10 -7.73
C MET A 103 -11.89 11.76 -8.75
N ASP A 104 -12.43 12.72 -9.49
CA ASP A 104 -11.63 13.58 -10.36
C ASP A 104 -10.83 14.63 -9.56
N SER A 105 -9.89 15.29 -10.21
CA SER A 105 -9.00 16.26 -9.56
C SER A 105 -9.73 17.44 -8.92
N LEU A 106 -10.80 17.96 -9.55
CA LEU A 106 -11.52 19.11 -9.03
C LEU A 106 -12.28 18.73 -7.76
N THR A 107 -12.99 17.60 -7.81
CA THR A 107 -13.69 17.04 -6.64
C THR A 107 -12.71 16.75 -5.50
N PHE A 108 -11.53 16.21 -5.82
CA PHE A 108 -10.48 15.95 -4.84
C PHE A 108 -10.01 17.20 -4.11
N PHE A 109 -9.57 18.24 -4.83
CA PHE A 109 -9.06 19.45 -4.20
C PHE A 109 -10.14 20.21 -3.41
N ASN A 110 -11.39 20.20 -3.90
CA ASN A 110 -12.52 20.72 -3.13
C ASN A 110 -12.70 19.94 -1.82
N ARG A 111 -12.61 18.62 -1.87
CA ARG A 111 -12.74 17.76 -0.70
C ARG A 111 -11.64 17.98 0.33
N LEU A 112 -10.38 18.15 -0.10
CA LEU A 112 -9.28 18.49 0.80
C LEU A 112 -9.52 19.81 1.51
N LYS A 113 -10.01 20.82 0.78
CA LYS A 113 -10.35 22.13 1.34
C LYS A 113 -11.51 22.06 2.34
N GLU A 114 -12.57 21.31 2.02
CA GLU A 114 -13.70 21.08 2.94
C GLU A 114 -13.27 20.43 4.26
N LEU A 115 -12.34 19.47 4.17
CA LEU A 115 -11.80 18.76 5.32
C LEU A 115 -10.65 19.51 6.01
N ASN A 116 -10.23 20.67 5.47
CA ASN A 116 -9.09 21.44 5.93
C ASN A 116 -7.81 20.59 6.08
N LEU A 117 -7.53 19.76 5.06
CA LEU A 117 -6.37 18.88 5.02
C LEU A 117 -5.18 19.57 4.36
N ASP A 118 -4.06 19.59 5.08
CA ASP A 118 -2.75 19.99 4.58
C ASP A 118 -1.96 18.73 4.20
N LEU A 119 -2.38 18.10 3.10
CA LEU A 119 -1.74 16.93 2.50
C LEU A 119 -1.55 17.19 1.02
N ASP A 120 -0.42 16.78 0.46
CA ASP A 120 -0.12 16.96 -0.95
C ASP A 120 0.73 15.81 -1.52
N PHE A 121 1.00 15.84 -2.82
CA PHE A 121 1.82 14.81 -3.48
C PHE A 121 3.29 15.21 -3.62
N THR A 122 3.77 16.24 -2.92
CA THR A 122 5.12 16.79 -3.12
C THR A 122 6.21 16.03 -2.38
N GLY A 123 5.85 15.09 -1.49
CA GLY A 123 6.80 14.43 -0.59
C GLY A 123 7.24 12.99 -0.94
N LYS A 124 6.58 12.28 -1.87
CA LYS A 124 6.84 10.86 -2.15
C LYS A 124 6.56 10.50 -3.62
N GLU A 125 7.62 10.48 -4.43
CA GLU A 125 7.68 9.80 -5.75
C GLU A 125 8.31 8.40 -5.60
#